data_AF-F6F2W0-F1
#
_entry.id   AF-F6F2W0-F1
#
_cell.length_a   1.000
_cell.length_b   1.000
_cell.length_c   1.000
_cell.angle_alpha   90.00
_cell.angle_beta   90.00
_cell.angle_gamma   90.00
#
_symmetry.space_group_name_H-M   'P 1'
#
loop_
_entity.id
_entity.type
_entity.pdbx_description
1 polymer ?
#
loop_
_entity_poly.entity_id
_entity_poly.type
_entity_poly.pdbx_seq_one_letter_code
_entity_poly.pdbx_strand_id
1 'polypeptide(L)' 'MPETERRIIISAVPEGFRVEVQPPVEGEDLDGDFPVYRKARGWAGGLRLTRGWRIHDQTEAQA' A
#
# COMPACT_ATOMS: atom_id res chain seq x y z
N MET A 1 23.73 -3.60 6.48
CA MET A 1 22.39 -4.22 6.55
C MET A 1 21.74 -3.98 5.21
N PRO A 2 21.29 -4.99 4.45
CA PRO A 2 20.59 -4.71 3.20
C PRO A 2 19.36 -3.87 3.55
N GLU A 3 19.33 -2.64 3.04
CA GLU A 3 18.18 -1.76 3.16
C GLU A 3 17.00 -2.53 2.58
N THR A 4 16.12 -3.04 3.44
CA THR A 4 14.96 -3.82 2.97
C THR A 4 14.12 -2.85 2.17
N GLU A 5 14.10 -3.00 0.84
CA GLU A 5 13.36 -2.13 -0.04
C GLU A 5 11.88 -2.20 0.35
N ARG A 6 11.38 -1.11 0.92
CA ARG A 6 9.98 -1.00 1.32
C ARG A 6 9.11 -0.79 0.10
N ARG A 7 7.98 -1.45 0.11
CA ARG A 7 6.97 -1.40 -0.94
C ARG A 7 5.59 -1.19 -0.34
N ILE A 8 4.75 -0.52 -1.10
CA ILE A 8 3.36 -0.24 -0.77
C ILE A 8 2.52 -1.23 -1.57
N ILE A 9 1.79 -2.12 -0.92
CA ILE A 9 0.92 -3.12 -1.52
C ILE A 9 -0.50 -2.56 -1.54
N ILE A 10 -1.20 -2.67 -2.67
CA ILE A 10 -2.65 -2.44 -2.76
C ILE A 10 -3.30 -3.78 -3.07
N SER A 11 -4.23 -4.22 -2.21
CA SER A 11 -4.93 -5.50 -2.35
C SER A 11 -6.44 -5.27 -2.36
N ALA A 12 -7.17 -6.05 -3.16
CA ALA A 12 -8.62 -6.11 -3.07
C ALA A 12 -9.01 -7.03 -1.90
N VAL A 13 -9.98 -6.60 -1.10
CA VAL A 13 -10.53 -7.35 0.04
C VAL A 13 -12.06 -7.32 -0.04
N PRO A 14 -12.79 -8.24 0.63
CA PRO A 14 -14.25 -8.27 0.54
C PRO A 14 -14.95 -6.95 0.86
N GLU A 15 -14.35 -6.12 1.73
CA GLU A 15 -14.88 -4.82 2.17
C GLU A 15 -14.40 -3.63 1.33
N GLY A 16 -13.58 -3.87 0.28
CA GLY A 16 -13.02 -2.83 -0.57
C GLY A 16 -11.56 -3.09 -0.92
N PHE A 17 -10.67 -2.19 -0.47
CA PHE A 17 -9.26 -2.19 -0.83
C PHE A 17 -8.40 -1.89 0.39
N ARG A 18 -7.33 -2.64 0.55
CA ARG A 18 -6.36 -2.47 1.64
C ARG A 18 -5.03 -2.01 1.08
N VAL A 19 -4.40 -1.05 1.75
CA VAL A 19 -3.05 -0.59 1.47
C VAL A 19 -2.15 -1.00 2.63
N GLU A 20 -1.01 -1.62 2.33
CA GLU A 20 -0.07 -2.10 3.35
C GLU A 20 1.37 -1.77 2.97
N VAL A 21 2.20 -1.41 3.94
CA VAL A 21 3.64 -1.20 3.74
C VAL A 21 4.40 -2.45 4.18
N GLN A 22 5.22 -3.00 3.29
CA GLN A 22 6.05 -4.16 3.57
C GLN A 22 7.53 -3.87 3.30
N PRO A 23 8.45 -4.14 4.25
CA PRO A 23 8.16 -4.45 5.66
C PRO A 23 7.49 -3.27 6.39
N PRO A 24 6.68 -3.55 7.44
CA PRO A 24 6.03 -2.50 8.22
C PRO A 24 7.06 -1.57 8.85
N VAL A 25 6.67 -0.33 9.08
CA VAL A 25 7.51 0.67 9.75
C VAL A 25 7.11 0.73 11.22
N GLU A 26 8.02 0.33 12.11
CA GLU A 26 7.76 0.37 13.54
C GLU A 26 7.44 1.82 14.00
N GLY A 27 6.31 1.96 14.68
CA GLY A 27 5.85 3.25 15.21
C GLY A 27 5.10 4.13 14.22
N GLU A 28 4.85 3.68 12.98
CA GLU A 28 4.05 4.42 12.00
C GLU A 28 2.84 3.61 11.50
N ASP A 29 1.67 4.22 11.56
CA ASP A 29 0.42 3.67 11.01
C ASP A 29 0.29 4.14 9.54
N LEU A 30 0.93 3.40 8.63
CA LEU A 30 0.95 3.71 7.19
C LEU A 30 0.00 2.84 6.38
N ASP A 31 -0.56 1.81 7.02
CA ASP A 31 -1.53 0.92 6.42
C ASP A 31 -2.93 1.55 6.46
N GLY A 32 -3.83 1.09 5.61
CA GLY A 32 -5.19 1.62 5.63
C GLY A 32 -6.18 0.84 4.77
N ASP A 33 -7.42 0.79 5.23
CA ASP A 33 -8.53 0.18 4.53
C ASP A 33 -9.42 1.26 3.89
N PHE A 34 -9.79 1.05 2.64
CA PHE A 34 -10.49 2.01 1.80
C PHE A 34 -11.66 1.37 1.07
N PRO A 35 -12.83 2.03 0.99
CA PRO A 35 -14.01 1.45 0.37
C PRO A 35 -13.93 1.38 -1.16
N VAL A 36 -13.03 2.14 -1.79
CA VAL A 36 -12.89 2.21 -3.26
C VAL A 36 -11.42 2.30 -3.67
N TYR A 37 -11.10 1.67 -4.79
CA TYR A 37 -9.73 1.59 -5.34
C TYR A 37 -9.08 2.97 -5.48
N ARG A 38 -9.83 3.95 -5.99
CA ARG A 38 -9.33 5.31 -6.17
C ARG A 38 -8.78 5.93 -4.88
N LYS A 39 -9.40 5.66 -3.73
CA LYS A 39 -8.95 6.16 -2.41
C LYS A 39 -7.69 5.43 -1.96
N ALA A 40 -7.66 4.11 -2.05
CA ALA A 40 -6.47 3.30 -1.78
C ALA A 40 -5.27 3.75 -2.65
N ARG A 41 -5.51 3.93 -3.95
CA ARG A 41 -4.48 4.38 -4.91
C ARG A 41 -3.99 5.79 -4.61
N GLY A 42 -4.87 6.67 -4.14
CA GLY A 42 -4.53 8.01 -3.67
C GLY A 42 -3.63 7.98 -2.43
N TRP A 43 -3.98 7.18 -1.43
CA TRP A 43 -3.17 6.98 -0.22
C TRP A 43 -1.78 6.42 -0.56
N ALA A 44 -1.72 5.33 -1.31
CA ALA A 44 -0.48 4.73 -1.79
C ALA A 44 0.35 5.72 -2.64
N GLY A 45 -0.30 6.55 -3.44
CA GLY A 45 0.33 7.64 -4.19
C GLY A 45 0.99 8.67 -3.27
N GLY A 46 0.31 9.06 -2.19
CA GLY A 46 0.86 9.92 -1.14
C GLY A 46 2.10 9.32 -0.50
N LEU A 47 2.04 8.05 -0.08
CA LEU A 47 3.18 7.33 0.48
C LEU A 47 4.35 7.24 -0.49
N ARG A 48 4.11 6.99 -1.77
CA ARG A 48 5.17 6.99 -2.80
C ARG A 48 5.84 8.35 -2.92
N LEU A 49 5.08 9.44 -2.87
CA LEU A 49 5.64 10.80 -2.97
C LEU A 49 6.46 11.18 -1.74
N THR A 50 6.02 10.79 -0.54
CA THR A 50 6.70 11.16 0.71
C THR A 50 7.85 10.23 1.07
N ARG A 51 7.77 8.94 0.72
CA ARG A 51 8.74 7.92 1.11
C ARG A 51 9.58 7.35 -0.04
N GLY A 52 9.17 7.59 -1.29
CA GLY A 52 9.85 7.08 -2.48
C GLY A 52 9.64 5.59 -2.76
N TRP A 53 8.80 4.90 -1.98
CA TRP A 53 8.57 3.46 -2.12
C TRP A 53 7.75 3.10 -3.36
N ARG A 54 8.00 1.91 -3.90
CA ARG A 54 7.27 1.40 -5.06
C ARG A 54 5.89 0.91 -4.66
N ILE A 55 4.91 1.17 -5.52
CA ILE A 55 3.54 0.67 -5.35
C ILE A 55 3.42 -0.62 -6.15
N HIS A 56 2.97 -1.67 -5.49
CA HIS A 56 2.63 -2.96 -6.07
C HIS A 56 1.12 -3.14 -5.96
N ASP A 57 0.47 -3.08 -7.11
CA ASP A 57 -0.95 -3.29 -7.21
C ASP A 57 -1.24 -4.77 -7.43
N GLN A 58 -1.95 -5.39 -6.49
CA GLN A 58 -2.36 -6.79 -6.55
C GLN A 58 -3.87 -6.92 -6.82
N THR A 59 -4.57 -5.83 -7.11
CA THR A 59 -6.01 -5.84 -7.39
C THR A 59 -6.34 -6.55 -8.71
N GLU A 60 -5.43 -6.53 -9.68
CA GLU A 60 -5.61 -7.17 -10.99
C GLU A 60 -5.29 -8.68 -10.98
N ALA A 61 -4.57 -9.19 -9.98
CA ALA A 61 -4.16 -10.59 -9.91
C ALA A 61 -5.27 -11.56 -9.44
N GLN A 62 -6.45 -11.05 -9.11
CA GLN A 62 -7.62 -11.84 -8.69
C GLN A 62 -8.77 -11.85 -9.72
N ALA A 63 -8.52 -11.38 -10.95
CA ALA A 63 -9.48 -11.44 -12.05
C ALA A 63 -9.45 -12.79 -12.79
#